data_AF-A0A436C105-F1
#
_entry.id   AF-A0A436C105-F1
#
_cell.length_a   1.000
_cell.length_b   1.000
_cell.length_c   1.000
_cell.angle_alpha   90.00
_cell.angle_beta   90.00
_cell.angle_gamma   90.00
#
_symmetry.space_group_name_H-M   'P 1'
#
loop_
_entity.id
_entity.type
_entity.pdbx_description
1 polymer ?
#
loop_
_entity_poly.entity_id
_entity_poly.type
_entity_poly.pdbx_seq_one_letter_code
_entity_poly.pdbx_strand_id
1 'polypeptide(L)'
;SGLVPSSSIDPAASSLAAGSIELDGTRPELALGRWRDPDAVTALLAMLSIEAFFTLPRDRLHSCPRCGWLFLDTSRGGKRRWCSMRTCGNREKVSRHRDHTDV
;
A
#
# COMPACT_ATOMS: atom_id res chain seq x y z
N SER A 1 -24.69 -12.12 33.89
CA SER A 1 -24.79 -10.69 33.55
C SER A 1 -23.40 -10.11 33.33
N GLY A 2 -22.98 -10.02 32.07
CA GLY A 2 -21.77 -9.33 31.65
C GLY A 2 -22.10 -8.69 30.31
N LEU A 3 -22.38 -7.39 30.33
CA LEU A 3 -22.67 -6.61 29.12
C LEU A 3 -21.38 -6.53 28.29
N VAL A 4 -21.40 -7.14 27.10
CA VAL A 4 -20.45 -6.82 26.04
C VAL A 4 -20.76 -5.39 25.58
N PRO A 5 -19.79 -4.46 25.51
CA PRO A 5 -20.06 -3.11 25.02
C PRO A 5 -20.51 -3.21 23.56
N SER A 6 -21.54 -2.43 23.22
CA SER A 6 -22.01 -2.28 21.84
C SER A 6 -20.82 -2.05 20.92
N SER A 7 -20.60 -2.98 20.00
CA SER A 7 -19.71 -2.83 18.86
C SER A 7 -20.19 -1.64 18.04
N SER A 8 -19.62 -0.46 18.34
CA SER A 8 -19.56 0.64 17.39
C SER A 8 -18.91 0.06 16.16
N ILE A 9 -19.72 -0.20 15.13
CA ILE A 9 -19.27 -0.65 13.82
C ILE A 9 -18.11 0.26 13.42
N ASP A 10 -16.96 -0.31 13.08
CA ASP A 10 -15.82 0.46 12.60
C ASP A 10 -16.32 1.39 11.47
N PRO A 11 -15.98 2.69 11.47
CA PRO A 11 -16.50 3.62 10.47
C PRO A 11 -16.18 3.17 9.03
N ALA A 12 -15.04 2.49 8.85
CA ALA A 12 -14.69 1.78 7.62
C ALA A 12 -15.73 0.71 7.21
N ALA A 13 -16.24 -0.07 8.16
CA ALA A 13 -17.32 -1.03 7.93
C ALA A 13 -18.67 -0.34 7.67
N SER A 14 -18.91 0.83 8.25
CA SER A 14 -20.10 1.64 7.96
C SER A 14 -20.12 2.19 6.52
N SER A 15 -18.97 2.61 5.96
CA SER A 15 -18.92 3.09 4.57
C SER A 15 -19.09 1.98 3.52
N LEU A 16 -18.73 0.73 3.86
CA LEU A 16 -19.12 -0.44 3.06
C LEU A 16 -20.64 -0.68 3.14
N ALA A 17 -21.21 -0.62 4.35
CA ALA A 17 -22.64 -0.81 4.57
C ALA A 17 -23.50 0.30 3.93
N ALA A 18 -22.96 1.51 3.76
CA ALA A 18 -23.66 2.67 3.18
C ALA A 18 -23.76 2.65 1.64
N GLY A 19 -23.25 1.62 0.95
CA GLY A 19 -23.37 1.48 -0.51
C GLY A 19 -22.43 2.38 -1.32
N SER A 20 -21.40 2.98 -0.69
CA SER A 20 -20.36 3.76 -1.37
C SER A 20 -19.37 2.92 -2.18
N ILE A 21 -19.42 1.59 -2.03
CA ILE A 21 -18.56 0.62 -2.69
C ILE A 21 -19.46 -0.51 -3.20
N GLU A 22 -19.67 -0.62 -4.51
CA GLU A 22 -20.28 -1.80 -5.11
C GLU A 22 -19.19 -2.83 -5.41
N LEU A 23 -19.41 -4.07 -4.93
CA LEU A 23 -18.54 -5.21 -5.15
C LEU A 23 -19.20 -6.10 -6.20
N ASP A 24 -18.77 -6.02 -7.46
CA ASP A 24 -19.19 -7.00 -8.47
C ASP A 24 -18.14 -8.11 -8.58
N GLY A 25 -18.50 -9.28 -8.07
CA GLY A 25 -17.81 -10.56 -8.26
C GLY A 25 -16.46 -10.74 -7.57
N THR A 26 -15.49 -9.86 -7.77
CA THR A 26 -14.14 -9.90 -7.13
C THR A 26 -13.38 -8.57 -7.17
N ARG A 27 -13.92 -7.53 -7.84
CA ARG A 27 -13.28 -6.21 -7.94
C ARG A 27 -14.24 -5.13 -7.48
N PRO A 28 -13.83 -4.22 -6.59
CA PRO A 28 -14.65 -3.07 -6.25
C PRO A 28 -14.73 -2.15 -7.46
N GLU A 29 -15.92 -2.03 -8.05
CA GLU A 29 -16.18 -1.03 -9.09
C GLU A 29 -16.57 0.26 -8.37
N LEU A 30 -15.58 1.13 -8.18
CA LEU A 30 -15.81 2.42 -7.57
C LEU A 30 -16.46 3.33 -8.60
N ALA A 31 -17.75 3.60 -8.42
CA ALA A 31 -18.34 4.79 -9.03
C ALA A 31 -17.52 6.00 -8.55
N LEU A 32 -16.70 6.57 -9.44
CA LEU A 32 -15.73 7.65 -9.22
C LEU A 32 -16.31 8.95 -8.61
N GLY A 33 -17.59 8.98 -8.26
CA GLY A 33 -18.34 10.17 -7.85
C GLY A 33 -18.02 10.71 -6.46
N ARG A 34 -17.36 9.97 -5.56
CA ARG A 34 -17.20 10.46 -4.17
C ARG A 34 -15.93 9.99 -3.44
N TRP A 35 -14.76 10.42 -3.91
CA TRP A 35 -13.50 10.42 -3.13
C TRP A 35 -13.51 11.46 -1.97
N ARG A 36 -14.67 11.65 -1.31
CA ARG A 36 -14.86 12.66 -0.24
C ARG A 36 -15.03 12.06 1.15
N ASP A 37 -15.13 10.75 1.24
CA ASP A 37 -15.21 10.03 2.52
C ASP A 37 -13.87 9.35 2.82
N PRO A 38 -13.09 9.87 3.80
CA PRO A 38 -11.82 9.27 4.20
C PRO A 38 -11.95 7.83 4.69
N ASP A 39 -13.10 7.46 5.28
CA ASP A 39 -13.32 6.10 5.81
C ASP A 39 -13.54 5.11 4.67
N ALA A 40 -14.30 5.49 3.64
CA ALA A 40 -14.44 4.70 2.41
C ALA A 40 -13.10 4.50 1.69
N VAL A 41 -12.27 5.55 1.61
CA VAL A 41 -10.92 5.45 1.01
C VAL A 41 -10.05 4.49 1.81
N THR A 42 -10.10 4.58 3.15
CA THR A 42 -9.31 3.72 4.03
C THR A 42 -9.74 2.26 3.89
N ALA A 43 -11.04 1.99 3.90
CA ALA A 43 -11.57 0.64 3.74
C ALA A 43 -11.18 0.03 2.38
N LEU A 44 -11.26 0.81 1.32
CA LEU A 44 -10.81 0.40 -0.01
C LEU A 44 -9.31 0.08 -0.03
N LEU A 45 -8.47 0.96 0.50
CA LEU A 45 -7.03 0.75 0.56
C LEU A 45 -6.68 -0.51 1.39
N ALA A 46 -7.41 -0.76 2.48
CA ALA A 46 -7.25 -1.97 3.27
C ALA A 46 -7.59 -3.23 2.45
N MET A 47 -8.73 -3.24 1.75
CA MET A 47 -9.11 -4.36 0.88
C MET A 47 -8.09 -4.61 -0.24
N LEU A 48 -7.67 -3.57 -0.95
CA LEU A 48 -6.65 -3.68 -2.00
C LEU A 48 -5.31 -4.17 -1.46
N SER A 49 -4.95 -3.77 -0.24
CA SER A 49 -3.72 -4.24 0.43
C SER A 49 -3.80 -5.74 0.75
N ILE A 50 -4.95 -6.21 1.23
CA ILE A 50 -5.20 -7.63 1.50
C ILE A 50 -5.16 -8.43 0.19
N GLU A 51 -5.85 -7.98 -0.86
CA GLU A 51 -5.83 -8.64 -2.16
C GLU A 51 -4.41 -8.69 -2.74
N ALA A 52 -3.68 -7.57 -2.69
CA ALA A 52 -2.29 -7.50 -3.14
C ALA A 52 -1.39 -8.47 -2.38
N PHE A 53 -1.62 -8.68 -1.08
CA PHE A 53 -0.85 -9.63 -0.27
C PHE A 53 -0.99 -11.07 -0.76
N PHE A 54 -2.15 -11.45 -1.28
CA PHE A 54 -2.41 -12.81 -1.78
C PHE A 54 -2.13 -12.98 -3.28
N THR A 55 -2.18 -11.89 -4.06
CA THR A 55 -2.06 -11.95 -5.53
C THR A 55 -0.67 -11.60 -6.04
N LEU A 56 0.11 -10.79 -5.32
CA LEU A 56 1.45 -10.40 -5.76
C LEU A 56 2.49 -11.48 -5.45
N PRO A 57 3.50 -11.65 -6.33
CA PRO A 57 4.61 -12.56 -6.08
C PRO A 57 5.46 -12.02 -4.92
N ARG A 58 5.34 -12.67 -3.74
CA ARG A 58 5.98 -12.22 -2.49
C ARG A 58 7.50 -12.16 -2.57
N ASP A 59 8.11 -13.03 -3.36
CA ASP A 59 9.56 -13.05 -3.63
C ASP A 59 10.05 -11.81 -4.40
N ARG A 60 9.14 -11.11 -5.08
CA ARG A 60 9.44 -9.87 -5.82
C ARG A 60 8.99 -8.62 -5.08
N LEU A 61 8.34 -8.75 -3.92
CA LEU A 61 7.94 -7.60 -3.12
C LEU A 61 9.09 -7.25 -2.17
N HIS A 62 9.58 -6.01 -2.28
CA HIS A 62 10.70 -5.54 -1.47
C HIS A 62 10.36 -4.20 -0.83
N SER A 63 10.95 -3.93 0.35
CA SER A 63 10.96 -2.59 0.94
C SER A 63 12.24 -1.86 0.52
N CYS A 64 12.10 -0.60 0.12
CA CYS A 64 13.23 0.24 -0.23
C CYS A 64 14.04 0.60 1.04
N PRO A 65 15.33 0.23 1.14
CA PRO A 65 16.12 0.51 2.34
C PRO A 65 16.30 2.01 2.63
N ARG A 66 16.07 2.89 1.64
CA ARG A 66 16.24 4.34 1.79
C ARG A 66 14.99 5.06 2.24
N CYS A 67 13.81 4.67 1.74
CA CYS A 67 12.56 5.40 1.99
C CYS A 67 11.46 4.54 2.61
N GLY A 68 11.70 3.25 2.84
CA GLY A 68 10.75 2.31 3.45
C GLY A 68 9.61 1.84 2.54
N TRP A 69 9.39 2.49 1.39
CA TRP A 69 8.28 2.16 0.49
C TRP A 69 8.39 0.74 -0.06
N LEU A 70 7.26 0.02 -0.06
CA LEU A 70 7.12 -1.25 -0.75
C LEU A 70 7.12 -1.03 -2.26
N PHE A 71 7.74 -1.94 -3.00
CA PHE A 71 7.72 -1.94 -4.45
C PHE A 71 7.79 -3.36 -5.00
N LEU A 72 7.16 -3.56 -6.16
CA LEU A 72 7.22 -4.80 -6.91
C LEU A 72 8.44 -4.77 -7.85
N ASP A 73 9.29 -5.80 -7.77
CA ASP A 73 10.43 -5.96 -8.65
C ASP A 73 10.04 -6.59 -10.00
N THR A 74 9.78 -5.72 -10.96
CA THR A 74 9.54 -6.07 -12.37
C THR A 74 10.81 -6.27 -13.18
N SER A 75 12.00 -6.19 -12.57
CA SER A 75 13.25 -6.45 -13.27
C SER A 75 13.36 -7.93 -13.65
N ARG A 76 14.09 -8.18 -14.75
CA ARG A 76 14.33 -9.53 -15.25
C ARG A 76 14.91 -10.47 -14.19
N GLY A 77 15.80 -9.95 -13.33
CA GLY A 77 16.53 -10.73 -12.34
C GLY A 77 15.86 -10.85 -10.97
N GLY A 78 14.84 -10.04 -10.65
CA GLY A 78 14.21 -10.07 -9.32
C GLY A 78 15.16 -9.68 -8.17
N LYS A 79 16.17 -8.84 -8.44
CA LYS A 79 17.23 -8.46 -7.48
C LYS A 79 17.34 -6.94 -7.29
N ARG A 80 16.29 -6.20 -7.60
CA ARG A 80 16.29 -4.75 -7.51
C ARG A 80 16.21 -4.32 -6.05
N ARG A 81 17.18 -3.52 -5.62
CA ARG A 81 17.28 -3.02 -4.24
C ARG A 81 16.47 -1.75 -3.94
N TRP A 82 16.19 -0.92 -4.96
CA TRP A 82 15.62 0.42 -4.76
C TRP A 82 14.27 0.58 -5.46
N CYS A 83 13.30 1.22 -4.81
CA CYS A 83 11.97 1.51 -5.39
C CYS A 83 12.04 2.34 -6.69
N SER A 84 13.12 3.09 -6.89
CA SER A 84 13.44 3.81 -8.13
C SER A 84 14.94 4.07 -8.19
N MET A 85 15.57 3.71 -9.31
CA MET A 85 16.97 4.05 -9.55
C MET A 85 17.15 5.56 -9.62
N ARG A 86 16.20 6.28 -10.24
CA ARG A 86 16.25 7.74 -10.42
C ARG A 86 16.16 8.50 -9.11
N THR A 87 15.35 8.04 -8.15
CA THR A 87 15.17 8.73 -6.86
C THR A 87 16.05 8.14 -5.77
N CYS A 88 15.76 6.92 -5.30
CA CYS A 88 16.47 6.34 -4.16
C CYS A 88 17.87 5.84 -4.53
N GLY A 89 18.02 5.19 -5.69
CA GLY A 89 19.32 4.65 -6.12
C GLY A 89 20.39 5.73 -6.35
N ASN A 90 20.04 6.81 -7.03
CA ASN A 90 20.96 7.93 -7.27
C ASN A 90 21.32 8.67 -5.99
N ARG A 91 20.35 8.92 -5.09
CA ARG A 91 20.64 9.59 -3.81
C ARG A 91 21.58 8.76 -2.93
N GLU A 92 21.45 7.44 -2.96
CA GLU A 92 22.35 6.54 -2.26
C GLU A 92 23.78 6.60 -2.81
N LYS A 93 23.94 6.57 -4.14
CA LYS A 93 25.25 6.74 -4.80
C LYS A 93 25.91 8.07 -4.43
N VAL A 94 25.13 9.16 -4.43
CA VAL A 94 25.63 10.49 -4.04
C VAL A 94 26.07 10.52 -2.58
N SER A 95 25.29 9.93 -1.67
CA SER A 95 25.67 9.83 -0.25
C SER A 95 27.03 9.16 -0.08
N ARG A 96 27.18 7.96 -0.65
CA ARG A 96 28.44 7.19 -0.55
C ARG A 96 29.62 7.93 -1.16
N HIS A 97 29.41 8.63 -2.27
CA HIS A 97 30.48 9.42 -2.87
C HIS A 97 30.95 10.53 -1.95
N ARG A 98 30.04 11.24 -1.26
CA ARG A 98 30.39 12.26 -0.26
C ARG A 98 31.14 11.65 0.92
N ASP A 99 30.66 10.54 1.45
CA ASP A 99 31.31 9.83 2.57
C ASP A 99 32.76 9.41 2.24
N HIS A 100 33.08 9.21 0.96
CA HIS A 100 34.45 8.90 0.49
C HIS A 100 35.31 10.13 0.17
N THR A 101 34.71 11.32 0.01
CA THR A 101 35.44 12.54 -0.39
C THR A 101 35.76 13.44 0.81
N ASP A 102 35.10 13.22 1.95
CA ASP A 102 35.34 13.93 3.23
C ASP A 102 36.40 13.22 4.13
N VAL A 103 37.31 12.43 3.55
CA VAL A 103 38.48 11.81 4.21
C VAL A 103 39.79 12.40 3.69
#